data_AF-A0A7J9QSM5-F1
#
_entry.id   AF-A0A7J9QSM5-F1
#
_cell.length_a   1.000
_cell.length_b   1.000
_cell.length_c   1.000
_cell.angle_alpha   90.00
_cell.angle_beta   90.00
_cell.angle_gamma   90.00
#
_symmetry.space_group_name_H-M   'P 1'
#
loop_
_entity.id
_entity.type
_entity.pdbx_description
1 polymer ?
#
loop_
_entity_poly.entity_id
_entity_poly.type
_entity_poly.pdbx_seq_one_letter_code
_entity_poly.pdbx_strand_id
1 'polypeptide(L)' 'MKIGIAIVIFGLVMIVCGLVLFYSIPTDPSLDDSTRALKHGGTFAGLMGIGIVMAGILLHLMSREEPQIQENFDV' A
#
# COMPACT_ATOMS: atom_id res chain seq x y z
N MET A 1 18.05 1.61 1.73
CA MET A 1 17.54 0.25 1.43
C MET A 1 16.26 -0.19 2.17
N LYS A 2 16.06 0.07 3.48
CA LYS A 2 14.91 -0.48 4.26
C LYS A 2 13.55 0.20 4.04
N ILE A 3 13.53 1.48 3.66
CA ILE A 3 12.31 2.29 3.62
C ILE A 3 11.36 1.91 2.47
N GLY A 4 11.87 1.65 1.26
CA GLY A 4 11.01 1.25 0.13
C GLY A 4 10.26 -0.06 0.37
N ILE A 5 10.96 -1.06 0.93
CA ILE A 5 10.36 -2.34 1.31
C ILE A 5 9.32 -2.16 2.42
N ALA A 6 9.60 -1.30 3.42
CA ALA A 6 8.63 -1.01 4.48
C ALA A 6 7.33 -0.39 3.94
N ILE A 7 7.42 0.51 2.95
CA ILE A 7 6.25 1.13 2.31
C ILE A 7 5.44 0.09 1.53
N VAL A 8 6.10 -0.83 0.82
CA VAL A 8 5.42 -1.93 0.12
C VAL A 8 4.64 -2.82 1.10
N ILE A 9 5.25 -3.18 2.23
CA ILE A 9 4.59 -3.99 3.27
C ILE A 9 3.37 -3.24 3.81
N PHE A 10 3.49 -1.94 4.07
CA PHE A 10 2.39 -1.13 4.58
C PHE A 10 1.23 -1.06 3.60
N GLY A 11 1.52 -0.86 2.30
CA GLY A 11 0.51 -0.89 1.24
C GLY A 11 -0.20 -2.23 1.14
N LEU A 12 0.53 -3.34 1.28
CA LEU A 12 -0.04 -4.69 1.24
C LEU A 12 -1.00 -4.96 2.40
N VAL A 13 -0.65 -4.54 3.62
CA VAL A 13 -1.55 -4.61 4.79
C VAL A 13 -2.82 -3.79 4.55
N MET A 14 -2.69 -2.61 3.95
CA MET A 14 -3.83 -1.73 3.64
C MET A 14 -4.78 -2.35 2.60
N ILE A 15 -4.24 -3.03 1.58
CA ILE A 15 -5.03 -3.81 0.60
C ILE A 15 -5.79 -4.93 1.30
N VAL A 16 -5.11 -5.72 2.13
CA VAL A 16 -5.73 -6.84 2.86
C VAL A 16 -6.84 -6.33 3.78
N CYS A 17 -6.61 -5.25 4.53
CA CYS A 17 -7.62 -4.65 5.40
C CYS A 17 -8.84 -4.16 4.62
N GLY A 18 -8.63 -3.50 3.47
CA GLY A 18 -9.72 -3.07 2.59
C GLY A 18 -10.55 -4.24 2.03
N LEU A 19 -9.89 -5.36 1.68
CA LEU A 19 -10.57 -6.58 1.24
C LEU A 19 -11.35 -7.24 2.37
N VAL A 20 -10.78 -7.31 3.58
CA VAL A 20 -11.47 -7.85 4.76
C VAL A 20 -12.73 -7.05 5.04
N LEU A 21 -12.68 -5.72 5.02
CA LEU A 21 -13.85 -4.85 5.20
C LEU A 21 -14.90 -5.07 4.11
N PHE A 22 -14.47 -5.25 2.86
CA PHE A 22 -15.39 -5.49 1.74
C PHE A 22 -16.12 -6.84 1.84
N TYR A 23 -15.40 -7.89 2.25
CA TYR A 23 -15.96 -9.25 2.37
C TYR A 23 -16.70 -9.50 3.67
N SER A 24 -16.31 -8.83 4.77
CA SER A 24 -16.94 -9.04 6.09
C SER A 24 -18.28 -8.34 6.22
N ILE A 25 -18.55 -7.31 5.42
CA ILE A 25 -19.83 -6.58 5.46
C ILE A 25 -20.77 -7.23 4.43
N PRO A 26 -21.80 -7.98 4.89
CA PRO A 26 -22.79 -8.57 4.00
C PRO A 26 -23.55 -7.46 3.26
N THR A 27 -23.97 -7.75 2.03
CA THR A 27 -24.69 -6.80 1.18
C THR A 27 -26.19 -7.01 1.36
N ASP A 28 -26.67 -6.79 2.58
CA ASP A 28 -28.09 -6.90 2.88
C ASP A 28 -28.80 -5.57 2.56
N PRO A 29 -29.93 -5.55 1.84
CA PRO A 29 -30.66 -4.32 1.51
C PRO A 29 -31.21 -3.57 2.74
N SER A 30 -31.27 -4.21 3.91
CA SER A 30 -31.76 -3.65 5.17
C SER A 30 -30.68 -3.04 6.07
N LEU A 31 -29.42 -3.01 5.61
CA LEU A 31 -28.30 -2.46 6.36
C LEU A 31 -28.24 -0.93 6.26
N ASP A 32 -28.09 -0.28 7.41
CA ASP A 32 -27.99 1.18 7.54
C ASP A 32 -26.93 1.78 6.60
N ASP A 33 -27.22 2.97 6.07
CA ASP A 33 -26.40 3.69 5.07
C ASP A 33 -24.93 3.84 5.52
N SER A 34 -24.67 3.88 6.83
CA SER A 34 -23.33 3.90 7.42
C SER A 34 -22.50 2.65 7.14
N THR A 35 -23.10 1.46 7.12
CA THR A 35 -22.39 0.20 6.85
C THR A 35 -22.03 0.06 5.37
N ARG A 36 -22.88 0.59 4.49
CA ARG A 36 -22.63 0.69 3.06
C ARG A 36 -21.53 1.71 2.75
N ALA A 37 -21.55 2.86 3.42
CA ALA A 37 -20.48 3.85 3.36
C ALA A 37 -19.15 3.26 3.86
N LEU A 38 -19.16 2.50 4.96
CA LEU A 38 -17.98 1.82 5.49
C LEU A 38 -17.42 0.77 4.52
N LYS A 39 -18.29 0.01 3.84
CA LYS A 39 -17.89 -0.96 2.81
C LYS A 39 -17.18 -0.28 1.64
N HIS A 40 -17.77 0.78 1.09
CA HIS A 40 -17.17 1.55 0.00
C HIS A 40 -15.89 2.28 0.42
N GLY A 41 -15.85 2.81 1.64
CA GLY A 41 -14.65 3.41 2.23
C GLY A 41 -13.52 2.39 2.41
N GLY A 42 -13.84 1.16 2.83
CA GLY A 42 -12.90 0.04 2.90
C GLY A 42 -12.32 -0.33 1.53
N THR A 43 -13.15 -0.41 0.49
CA THR A 43 -12.68 -0.62 -0.89
C THR A 43 -11.79 0.52 -1.37
N PHE A 44 -12.14 1.77 -1.07
CA PHE A 44 -11.34 2.93 -1.42
C PHE A 44 -9.96 2.88 -0.72
N ALA A 45 -9.92 2.54 0.56
CA ALA A 45 -8.66 2.32 1.29
C ALA A 45 -7.82 1.20 0.66
N GLY A 46 -8.46 0.10 0.23
CA GLY A 46 -7.79 -0.97 -0.50
C GLY A 46 -7.19 -0.51 -1.83
N LEU A 47 -7.94 0.27 -2.63
CA LEU A 47 -7.47 0.88 -3.87
C LEU A 47 -6.28 1.83 -3.66
N MET A 48 -6.33 2.67 -2.63
CA MET A 48 -5.22 3.53 -2.24
C MET A 48 -3.98 2.72 -1.84
N GLY A 49 -4.18 1.53 -1.24
CA GLY A 49 -3.11 0.60 -0.91
C GLY A 49 -2.31 0.14 -2.13
N ILE A 50 -2.95 -0.02 -3.29
CA ILE A 50 -2.28 -0.36 -4.55
C ILE A 50 -1.33 0.77 -4.97
N GLY A 51 -1.75 2.03 -4.83
CA GLY A 51 -0.91 3.20 -5.10
C GLY A 51 0.32 3.25 -4.19
N ILE A 52 0.15 2.93 -2.90
CA ILE A 52 1.26 2.89 -1.93
C ILE A 52 2.27 1.79 -2.27
N VAL A 53 1.79 0.59 -2.64
CA VAL A 53 2.67 -0.50 -3.10
C VAL A 53 3.49 -0.06 -4.32
N MET A 54 2.85 0.59 -5.30
CA MET A 54 3.50 1.07 -6.50
C MET A 54 4.56 2.14 -6.21
N ALA A 55 4.25 3.10 -5.32
CA ALA A 55 5.21 4.09 -4.85
C ALA A 55 6.38 3.46 -4.08
N GLY A 56 6.12 2.44 -3.26
CA GLY A 56 7.15 1.70 -2.54
C GLY A 56 8.10 0.94 -3.46
N ILE A 57 7.58 0.34 -4.53
CA ILE A 57 8.40 -0.33 -5.58
C ILE A 57 9.26 0.70 -6.32
N LEU A 58 8.67 1.82 -6.75
CA LEU A 58 9.42 2.89 -7.42
C LEU A 58 10.54 3.42 -6.53
N LEU A 59 10.25 3.67 -5.25
CA LEU A 59 11.26 4.11 -4.29
C LEU A 59 12.35 3.06 -4.08
N HIS A 60 11.97 1.78 -4.05
CA HIS A 60 12.93 0.69 -3.94
C HIS A 60 13.88 0.65 -5.16
N LEU A 61 13.36 0.85 -6.37
CA LEU A 61 14.14 0.89 -7.60
C LEU A 61 15.07 2.11 -7.63
N MET A 62 14.55 3.32 -7.34
CA MET A 62 15.37 4.53 -7.29
C MET A 62 16.47 4.45 -6.22
N SER A 63 16.18 3.89 -5.04
CA SER A 63 17.19 3.69 -3.99
C SER A 63 18.28 2.69 -4.38
N ARG A 64 18.10 1.92 -5.45
CA ARG A 64 19.06 0.95 -5.95
C ARG A 64 19.93 1.52 -7.08
N GLU A 65 19.51 2.64 -7.66
CA GLU A 65 20.19 3.35 -8.75
C GLU A 65 21.15 4.44 -8.26
N GLU A 66 21.31 4.65 -6.94
CA GLU A 66 22.47 5.40 -6.46
C GLU A 66 23.72 4.60 -6.86
N PRO A 67 24.54 5.07 -7.83
CA PRO A 67 25.82 4.44 -8.05
C PRO A 67 26.55 4.61 -6.73
N GLN A 68 26.98 3.49 -6.14
CA GLN A 68 28.01 3.54 -5.12
C GLN A 68 29.18 4.22 -5.82
N ILE A 69 29.35 5.54 -5.62
CA ILE A 69 30.60 6.21 -5.95
C ILE A 69 31.60 5.52 -5.05
N GLN A 70 32.25 4.49 -5.59
CA GLN A 70 33.42 3.90 -4.99
C GLN A 70 34.43 5.02 -4.96
N GLU A 71 34.50 5.70 -3.82
CA GLU A 71 35.53 6.65 -3.47
C GLU A 71 36.82 5.85 -3.23
N ASN A 72 37.32 5.20 -4.29
CA ASN A 72 38.69 4.71 -4.39
C ASN A 72 39.43 5.67 -5.33
N PHE A 73 39.57 6.91 -4.88
CA PHE A 73 40.69 7.75 -5.29
C PHE A 73 41.69 7.72 -4.15
N ASP A 74 42.33 6.58 -3.96
CA ASP A 74 43.51 6.48 -3.10
C ASP A 74 44.74 6.92 -3.93
N VAL A 75 45.56 7.75 -3.29
CA VAL A 75 46.64 8.60 -3.83
C VAL A 75 47.93 7.86 -4.17
#